data_AF-F4Y9F5-F1
#
_entry.id   AF-F4Y9F5-F1
#
_cell.length_a   1.000
_cell.length_b   1.000
_cell.length_c   1.000
_cell.angle_alpha   90.00
_cell.angle_beta   90.00
_cell.angle_gamma   90.00
#
_symmetry.space_group_name_H-M   'P 1'
#
loop_
_entity.id
_entity.type
_entity.pdbx_description
1 polymer ?
#
loop_
_entity_poly.entity_id
_entity_poly.type
_entity_poly.pdbx_seq_one_letter_code
_entity_poly.pdbx_strand_id
1 'polypeptide(L)'
;MNKIIITALLLCTGLITVGCEKNYSVEEFKKNEKLMSEFQWKCAASDNSKNCQNVRQAAKELEAEQRKKADENYKKALEKLNKEREEMDKEREERAKRKVQQNSQ
;
A
#
# COMPACT_ATOMS: atom_id res chain seq x y z
N MET A 1 45.40 -6.94 41.13
CA MET A 1 45.22 -6.81 39.67
C MET A 1 43.98 -7.55 39.11
N ASN A 2 42.91 -7.78 39.90
CA ASN A 2 41.66 -8.40 39.39
C ASN A 2 40.50 -7.42 39.15
N LYS A 3 40.56 -6.21 39.73
CA LYS A 3 39.44 -5.25 39.69
C LYS A 3 39.17 -4.70 38.29
N ILE A 4 40.24 -4.44 37.52
CA ILE A 4 40.16 -3.90 36.15
C ILE A 4 39.54 -4.93 35.18
N ILE A 5 39.87 -6.22 35.35
CA ILE A 5 39.36 -7.31 34.52
C ILE A 5 37.86 -7.51 34.77
N ILE A 6 37.42 -7.46 36.03
CA ILE A 6 36.00 -7.60 36.39
C ILE A 6 35.19 -6.42 35.86
N THR A 7 35.69 -5.18 35.94
CA THR A 7 35.01 -4.02 35.36
C THR A 7 34.97 -4.05 33.84
N ALA A 8 36.01 -4.56 33.17
CA ALA A 8 36.02 -4.73 31.72
C ALA A 8 35.01 -5.80 31.27
N LEU A 9 34.90 -6.93 31.97
CA LEU A 9 33.90 -7.95 31.68
C LEU A 9 32.45 -7.44 31.84
N LEU A 10 32.19 -6.66 32.89
CA LEU A 10 30.85 -6.09 33.14
C LEU A 10 30.44 -5.08 32.07
N LEU A 11 31.38 -4.26 31.57
CA LEU A 11 31.14 -3.34 30.46
C LEU A 11 30.85 -4.09 29.15
N CYS A 12 31.53 -5.21 28.89
CA CYS A 12 31.25 -6.07 27.74
C CYS A 12 29.85 -6.68 27.78
N THR A 13 29.36 -7.11 28.96
CA THR A 13 27.98 -7.61 29.11
C THR A 13 26.92 -6.51 28.97
N GLY A 14 27.23 -5.25 29.34
CA GLY A 14 26.32 -4.12 29.16
C GLY A 14 26.21 -3.64 27.71
N LEU A 15 27.28 -3.78 26.92
CA LEU A 15 27.35 -3.38 25.51
C LEU A 15 26.57 -4.30 24.55
N ILE A 16 26.16 -5.49 24.98
CA ILE A 16 25.36 -6.43 24.15
C ILE A 16 23.93 -5.88 23.91
N THR A 17 23.49 -4.89 24.68
CA THR A 17 22.16 -4.28 24.51
C THR A 17 22.03 -3.38 23.28
N VAL A 18 23.13 -3.04 22.60
CA VAL A 18 23.12 -2.24 21.35
C VAL A 18 22.74 -3.08 20.11
N GLY A 19 22.62 -4.41 20.25
CA GLY A 19 22.38 -5.33 19.14
C GLY A 19 20.96 -5.89 18.98
N CYS A 20 20.04 -5.65 19.92
CA CYS A 20 18.66 -6.13 19.79
C CYS A 20 17.80 -5.08 19.07
N GLU A 21 17.94 -4.99 17.74
CA GLU A 21 16.99 -4.22 16.94
C GLU A 21 15.58 -4.81 17.14
N LYS A 22 14.61 -3.96 17.50
CA LYS A 22 13.23 -4.40 17.71
C LYS A 22 12.73 -5.07 16.42
N ASN A 23 12.15 -6.26 16.55
CA ASN A 23 11.42 -6.89 15.46
C ASN A 23 10.02 -6.26 15.37
N TYR A 24 9.77 -5.50 14.30
CA TYR A 24 8.47 -4.93 14.00
C TYR A 24 7.63 -5.92 13.20
N SER A 25 6.36 -6.05 13.56
CA SER A 25 5.39 -6.85 12.81
C SER A 25 4.98 -6.17 11.49
N VAL A 26 4.42 -6.95 10.58
CA VAL A 26 3.84 -6.45 9.31
C VAL A 26 2.78 -5.37 9.59
N GLU A 27 1.93 -5.57 10.59
CA GLU A 27 0.87 -4.62 10.95
C GLU A 27 1.40 -3.32 11.56
N GLU A 28 2.50 -3.36 12.32
CA GLU A 28 3.17 -2.14 12.80
C GLU A 28 3.75 -1.33 11.63
N PHE A 29 4.33 -1.99 10.62
CA PHE A 29 4.80 -1.32 9.42
C PHE A 29 3.67 -0.69 8.62
N LYS A 30 2.53 -1.37 8.43
CA LYS A 30 1.38 -0.82 7.70
C LYS A 30 0.80 0.43 8.34
N LYS A 31 0.80 0.50 9.67
CA LYS A 31 0.21 1.61 10.44
C LYS A 31 1.12 2.83 10.56
N ASN A 32 2.42 2.69 10.27
CA ASN A 32 3.40 3.75 10.47
C ASN A 32 4.26 3.95 9.21
N GLU A 33 3.88 4.95 8.42
CA GLU A 33 4.53 5.30 7.16
C GLU A 33 6.01 5.69 7.36
N LYS A 34 6.34 6.42 8.42
CA LYS A 34 7.72 6.82 8.71
C LYS A 34 8.60 5.60 8.99
N LEU A 35 8.10 4.67 9.81
CA LEU A 35 8.80 3.42 10.11
C LEU A 35 8.98 2.57 8.86
N MET A 36 7.94 2.46 8.02
CA MET A 36 8.01 1.76 6.74
C MET A 36 9.09 2.36 5.85
N SER A 37 9.09 3.68 5.65
CA SER A 37 10.03 4.39 4.79
C SER A 37 11.48 4.22 5.26
N GLU A 38 11.71 4.34 6.56
CA GLU A 38 13.04 4.13 7.16
C GLU A 38 13.56 2.73 6.90
N PHE A 39 12.74 1.70 7.12
CA PHE A 39 13.15 0.32 6.90
C PHE A 39 13.24 -0.04 5.42
N GLN A 40 12.40 0.51 4.54
CA GLN A 40 12.56 0.33 3.10
C GLN A 40 13.92 0.86 2.63
N TRP A 41 14.33 2.03 3.12
CA TRP A 41 15.65 2.59 2.82
C TRP A 41 16.78 1.73 3.38
N LYS A 42 16.70 1.34 4.67
CA LYS A 42 17.70 0.45 5.30
C LYS A 42 17.83 -0.89 4.56
N CYS A 43 16.71 -1.45 4.12
CA CYS A 43 16.63 -2.75 3.47
C CYS A 43 16.90 -2.71 1.95
N ALA A 44 17.29 -1.56 1.40
CA ALA A 44 17.64 -1.40 -0.01
C ALA A 44 18.84 -2.29 -0.42
N ALA A 45 19.75 -2.58 0.51
CA ALA A 45 20.93 -3.41 0.27
C ALA A 45 20.69 -4.93 0.40
N SER A 46 19.54 -5.43 -0.05
CA SER A 46 19.19 -6.88 -0.03
C SER A 46 19.33 -7.57 1.34
N ASP A 47 19.22 -6.82 2.45
CA ASP A 47 19.24 -7.42 3.78
C ASP A 47 18.05 -8.38 3.97
N ASN A 48 18.28 -9.50 4.63
CA ASN A 48 17.31 -10.56 4.92
C ASN A 48 16.87 -10.61 6.38
N SER A 49 17.19 -9.57 7.18
CA SER A 49 16.68 -9.41 8.53
C SER A 49 15.15 -9.54 8.59
N LYS A 50 14.63 -9.96 9.75
CA LYS A 50 13.19 -10.16 9.94
C LYS A 50 12.39 -8.89 9.67
N ASN A 51 12.94 -7.73 10.03
CA ASN A 51 12.38 -6.43 9.71
C ASN A 51 12.33 -6.16 8.20
N CYS A 52 13.39 -6.50 7.44
CA CYS A 52 13.38 -6.38 5.99
C CYS A 52 12.37 -7.30 5.30
N GLN A 53 12.16 -8.51 5.83
CA GLN A 53 11.10 -9.38 5.33
C GLN A 53 9.72 -8.79 5.62
N ASN A 54 9.49 -8.32 6.84
CA ASN A 54 8.21 -7.80 7.28
C ASN A 54 7.85 -6.47 6.58
N VAL A 55 8.80 -5.56 6.38
CA VAL A 55 8.58 -4.28 5.67
C VAL A 55 8.27 -4.52 4.19
N ARG A 56 8.94 -5.47 3.53
CA ARG A 56 8.65 -5.86 2.14
C ARG A 56 7.28 -6.52 2.01
N GLN A 57 6.92 -7.39 2.96
CA GLN A 57 5.59 -7.99 3.01
C GLN A 57 4.51 -6.93 3.20
N ALA A 58 4.70 -6.02 4.17
CA ALA A 58 3.76 -4.94 4.43
C ALA A 58 3.56 -4.02 3.23
N ALA A 59 4.65 -3.67 2.52
CA ALA A 59 4.59 -2.88 1.30
C ALA A 59 3.79 -3.57 0.18
N LYS A 60 4.01 -4.88 -0.03
CA LYS A 60 3.26 -5.67 -1.02
C LYS A 60 1.77 -5.76 -0.68
N GLU A 61 1.44 -5.95 0.60
CA GLU A 61 0.05 -6.03 1.04
C GLU A 61 -0.68 -4.69 0.85
N LEU A 62 -0.03 -3.57 1.20
CA LEU A 62 -0.58 -2.23 0.95
C LEU A 62 -0.77 -1.96 -0.55
N GLU A 63 0.21 -2.31 -1.38
CA GLU A 63 0.09 -2.17 -2.83
C GLU A 63 -1.09 -2.98 -3.38
N ALA A 64 -1.25 -4.23 -2.92
CA ALA A 64 -2.37 -5.07 -3.33
C ALA A 64 -3.73 -4.50 -2.89
N GLU A 65 -3.83 -3.95 -1.68
CA GLU A 65 -5.04 -3.27 -1.19
C GLU A 65 -5.36 -2.03 -2.03
N GLN A 66 -4.35 -1.21 -2.35
CA GLN A 66 -4.51 -0.02 -3.20
C GLN A 66 -4.94 -0.38 -4.61
N ARG A 67 -4.34 -1.41 -5.21
CA ARG A 67 -4.73 -1.92 -6.55
C ARG A 67 -6.17 -2.41 -6.57
N LYS A 68 -6.58 -3.22 -5.59
CA LYS A 68 -7.97 -3.67 -5.47
C LYS A 68 -8.95 -2.51 -5.40
N LYS A 69 -8.65 -1.49 -4.58
CA LYS A 69 -9.49 -0.29 -4.46
C LYS A 69 -9.55 0.49 -5.78
N ALA A 70 -8.43 0.60 -6.48
CA ALA A 70 -8.37 1.26 -7.79
C ALA A 70 -9.20 0.50 -8.83
N ASP A 71 -9.10 -0.83 -8.89
CA ASP A 71 -9.86 -1.68 -9.81
C ASP A 71 -11.37 -1.60 -9.53
N GLU A 72 -11.78 -1.62 -8.27
CA GLU A 72 -13.18 -1.44 -7.88
C GLU A 72 -13.73 -0.07 -8.31
N ASN A 73 -12.95 0.99 -8.09
CA ASN A 73 -13.32 2.34 -8.50
C ASN A 73 -13.41 2.46 -10.03
N TYR A 74 -12.47 1.86 -10.75
CA TYR A 74 -12.47 1.81 -12.21
C TYR A 74 -13.71 1.09 -12.74
N LYS A 75 -14.04 -0.08 -12.18
CA LYS A 75 -15.24 -0.84 -12.56
C LYS A 75 -16.51 -0.03 -12.35
N LYS A 76 -16.64 0.65 -11.21
CA LYS A 76 -17.79 1.53 -10.91
C LYS A 76 -17.89 2.70 -11.89
N ALA A 77 -16.76 3.34 -12.21
CA ALA A 77 -16.73 4.43 -13.18
C ALA A 77 -17.13 3.95 -14.58
N LEU A 78 -16.61 2.80 -15.00
CA LEU A 78 -16.96 2.19 -16.29
C LEU A 78 -18.45 1.83 -16.37
N GLU A 79 -19.01 1.25 -15.32
CA GLU A 79 -20.44 0.94 -15.25
C GLU A 79 -21.30 2.20 -15.37
N LYS A 80 -20.93 3.29 -14.70
CA LYS A 80 -21.62 4.58 -14.77
C LYS A 80 -21.56 5.16 -16.19
N LEU A 81 -20.38 5.16 -16.81
CA LEU A 81 -20.20 5.66 -18.18
C LEU A 81 -21.00 4.84 -19.20
N ASN A 82 -21.09 3.53 -19.02
CA ASN A 82 -21.89 2.66 -19.89
C ASN A 82 -23.38 2.97 -19.76
N LYS A 83 -23.89 3.13 -18.53
CA LYS A 83 -25.28 3.54 -18.28
C LYS A 83 -25.61 4.90 -18.89
N GLU A 84 -24.74 5.89 -18.67
CA GLU A 84 -24.91 7.23 -19.24
C GLU A 84 -24.90 7.19 -20.78
N ARG A 85 -24.04 6.36 -21.39
CA ARG A 85 -24.02 6.15 -22.84
C ARG A 85 -25.33 5.53 -23.35
N GLU A 86 -25.81 4.47 -22.70
CA GLU A 86 -27.07 3.82 -23.07
C GLU A 86 -28.26 4.78 -22.96
N GLU A 87 -28.31 5.62 -21.92
CA GLU A 87 -29.33 6.65 -21.76
C GLU A 87 -29.25 7.70 -22.87
N MET A 88 -28.05 8.22 -23.17
CA MET A 88 -27.84 9.16 -24.26
C MET A 88 -28.23 8.58 -25.62
N ASP A 89 -27.92 7.31 -25.87
CA ASP A 89 -28.27 6.66 -27.14
C ASP A 89 -29.79 6.48 -27.26
N LYS A 90 -30.49 6.09 -26.17
CA LYS A 90 -31.96 6.06 -26.13
C LYS A 90 -32.57 7.44 -26.39
N GLU A 91 -32.07 8.49 -25.74
CA GLU A 91 -32.55 9.86 -25.95
C GLU A 91 -32.34 10.34 -27.39
N ARG A 92 -31.20 9.98 -28.01
CA ARG A 92 -30.90 10.30 -29.42
C ARG A 92 -31.86 9.60 -30.36
N GLU A 93 -32.13 8.32 -30.13
CA GLU A 93 -33.11 7.55 -30.91
C GLU A 93 -34.52 8.14 -30.81
N GLU A 94 -34.97 8.46 -29.59
CA GLU A 94 -36.28 9.09 -29.40
C GLU A 94 -36.36 10.46 -30.08
N ARG A 95 -35.31 11.28 -29.96
CA ARG A 95 -35.24 12.59 -30.62
C ARG A 95 -35.29 12.44 -32.13
N ALA A 96 -34.60 11.44 -32.69
CA ALA A 96 -34.66 11.14 -34.12
C ALA A 96 -36.08 10.74 -34.55
N LYS A 97 -36.74 9.85 -33.79
CA LYS A 97 -38.13 9.43 -34.04
C LYS A 97 -39.11 10.62 -34.02
N ARG A 98 -39.00 11.51 -33.02
CA ARG A 98 -39.83 12.73 -32.91
C ARG A 98 -39.65 13.66 -34.12
N LYS A 99 -38.42 13.86 -34.58
CA LYS A 99 -38.12 14.70 -35.76
C LYS A 99 -38.71 14.13 -37.04
N VAL A 100 -38.62 12.80 -37.23
CA VAL A 100 -39.22 12.14 -38.39
C VAL A 100 -40.73 12.35 -38.38
N GLN A 101 -41.40 12.11 -37.25
CA GLN A 101 -42.85 12.31 -37.12
C GLN A 101 -43.28 13.75 -37.40
N GLN A 102 -42.56 14.76 -36.88
CA GLN A 102 -42.87 16.18 -37.12
C GLN A 102 -42.71 16.58 -38.59
N ASN A 103 -41.72 16.04 -39.30
CA ASN A 103 -41.51 16.32 -40.72
C ASN A 103 -42.45 15.53 -41.65
N SER A 104 -43.28 14.64 -41.10
CA SER A 104 -44.25 13.82 -41.84
C SER A 104 -45.69 14.36 -41.76
N GLN A 105 -45.90 15.44 -41.00
CA GLN A 105 -47.16 16.18 -40.86
C GLN A 105 -47.08 17.48 -41.65
#